data_AF-K1T825-F1
#
_entry.id   AF-K1T825-F1
#
_cell.length_a   1.000
_cell.length_b   1.000
_cell.length_c   1.000
_cell.angle_alpha   90.00
_cell.angle_beta   90.00
_cell.angle_gamma   90.00
#
_symmetry.space_group_name_H-M   'P 1'
#
loop_
_entity.id
_entity.type
_entity.pdbx_description
1 polymer ?
#
loop_
_entity_poly.entity_id
_entity_poly.type
_entity_poly.pdbx_seq_one_letter_code
_entity_poly.pdbx_strand_id
1 'polypeptide(L)'
;GYDAVKSGYVGDIIPRGEHHYGQWMVNHYLYALTEAAKHKIMVNAHEAVRPTGLSRTYPNLIGNESARGTEYESFGGNNPDHTTILPFTRLIGGPMDYTPGIFETDISKLNPDNHSYVRSTLARQLALYVTMYSPLQMAADLPENYNRFLDAFQFIKDVPVDWDDSRYLEAEPGDYITV
;
A
#
# COMPACT_ATOMS: atom_id res chain seq x y z
N GLY A 1 14.31 11.59 15.77
CA GLY A 1 13.13 12.40 15.44
C GLY A 1 12.19 11.60 14.57
N TYR A 2 12.70 11.10 13.43
CA TYR A 2 11.99 10.17 12.56
C TYR A 2 12.33 8.73 12.93
N ASP A 3 11.33 7.90 13.17
CA ASP A 3 11.41 6.48 13.55
C ASP A 3 10.88 5.52 12.47
N ALA A 4 10.38 6.08 11.35
CA ALA A 4 9.96 5.34 10.17
C ALA A 4 10.44 6.06 8.90
N VAL A 5 10.71 5.29 7.84
CA VAL A 5 11.10 5.81 6.52
C VAL A 5 10.34 5.11 5.39
N LYS A 6 9.81 5.91 4.46
CA LYS A 6 9.39 5.44 3.14
C LYS A 6 10.55 5.62 2.16
N SER A 7 11.10 4.53 1.64
CA SER A 7 12.09 4.54 0.55
C SER A 7 11.44 4.22 -0.80
N GLY A 8 12.14 4.52 -1.89
CA GLY A 8 11.70 4.20 -3.25
C GLY A 8 12.89 4.05 -4.19
N TYR A 9 12.72 3.25 -5.24
CA TYR A 9 13.74 2.87 -6.23
C TYR A 9 13.21 3.07 -7.66
N VAL A 10 12.63 4.24 -7.91
CA VAL A 10 12.10 4.61 -9.24
C VAL A 10 13.21 4.71 -10.28
N GLY A 11 13.00 4.07 -11.43
CA GLY A 11 13.92 4.07 -12.57
C GLY A 11 14.87 2.86 -12.59
N ASP A 12 15.67 2.77 -13.66
CA ASP A 12 16.62 1.67 -13.84
C ASP A 12 17.71 1.67 -12.76
N ILE A 13 18.07 0.47 -12.28
CA ILE A 13 19.07 0.31 -11.22
C ILE A 13 20.44 0.83 -11.67
N ILE A 14 21.10 1.51 -10.73
CA ILE A 14 22.53 1.81 -10.77
C ILE A 14 23.17 1.06 -9.60
N PRO A 15 24.10 0.11 -9.82
CA PRO A 15 24.93 -0.07 -11.02
C PRO A 15 24.17 -0.60 -12.25
N ARG A 16 24.46 0.00 -13.41
CA ARG A 16 23.76 -0.30 -14.67
C ARG A 16 23.96 -1.76 -15.06
N GLY A 17 22.89 -2.42 -15.46
CA GLY A 17 22.86 -3.84 -15.81
C GLY A 17 22.26 -4.74 -14.72
N GLU A 18 22.13 -4.23 -13.49
CA GLU A 18 21.35 -4.90 -12.45
C GLU A 18 19.85 -4.68 -12.65
N HIS A 19 19.06 -5.52 -11.99
CA HIS A 19 17.60 -5.44 -11.99
C HIS A 19 17.08 -5.37 -10.55
N HIS A 20 15.91 -4.74 -10.34
CA HIS A 20 15.30 -4.56 -9.01
C HIS A 20 15.18 -5.85 -8.21
N TYR A 21 15.03 -7.00 -8.88
CA TYR A 21 14.80 -8.29 -8.24
C TYR A 21 15.99 -9.25 -8.38
N GLY A 22 17.12 -8.77 -8.93
CA GLY A 22 18.37 -9.51 -8.98
C GLY A 22 18.98 -9.70 -7.60
N GLN A 23 19.86 -10.70 -7.45
CA GLN A 23 20.49 -11.03 -6.17
C GLN A 23 21.19 -9.81 -5.53
N TRP A 24 21.80 -8.96 -6.34
CA TRP A 24 22.45 -7.73 -5.88
C TRP A 24 21.47 -6.80 -5.14
N MET A 25 20.31 -6.52 -5.74
CA MET A 25 19.30 -5.66 -5.14
C MET A 25 18.60 -6.32 -3.96
N VAL A 26 18.35 -7.64 -4.01
CA VAL A 26 17.83 -8.38 -2.84
C VAL A 26 18.76 -8.22 -1.63
N ASN A 27 20.08 -8.31 -1.83
CA ASN A 27 21.06 -8.04 -0.78
C ASN A 27 21.02 -6.58 -0.31
N HIS A 28 20.87 -5.62 -1.23
CA HIS A 28 20.74 -4.20 -0.90
C HIS A 28 19.53 -3.91 0.00
N TYR A 29 18.34 -4.44 -0.33
CA TYR A 29 17.14 -4.21 0.50
C TYR A 29 17.29 -4.80 1.89
N LEU A 30 17.85 -6.02 1.99
CA LEU A 30 18.11 -6.64 3.30
C LEU A 30 19.16 -5.84 4.10
N TYR A 31 20.20 -5.33 3.44
CA TYR A 31 21.16 -4.43 4.07
C TYR A 31 20.48 -3.17 4.63
N ALA A 32 19.71 -2.45 3.81
CA ALA A 32 18.99 -1.25 4.24
C ALA A 32 18.07 -1.54 5.44
N LEU A 33 17.33 -2.66 5.39
CA LEU A 33 16.43 -3.08 6.46
C LEU A 33 17.18 -3.40 7.78
N THR A 34 18.28 -4.13 7.69
CA THR A 34 19.07 -4.54 8.86
C THR A 34 19.86 -3.39 9.47
N GLU A 35 20.35 -2.44 8.67
CA GLU A 35 20.92 -1.19 9.19
C GLU A 35 19.84 -0.36 9.89
N ALA A 36 18.67 -0.18 9.27
CA ALA A 36 17.55 0.56 9.88
C ALA A 36 17.16 -0.04 11.25
N ALA A 37 17.18 -1.37 11.38
CA ALA A 37 16.90 -2.04 12.65
C ALA A 37 17.87 -1.66 13.77
N LYS A 38 19.18 -1.48 13.47
CA LYS A 38 20.18 -1.01 14.46
C LYS A 38 19.86 0.38 14.99
N HIS A 39 19.19 1.19 14.17
CA HIS A 39 18.77 2.55 14.51
C HIS A 39 17.32 2.61 15.05
N LYS A 40 16.66 1.46 15.25
CA LYS A 40 15.24 1.38 15.64
C LYS A 40 14.32 2.13 14.66
N ILE A 41 14.61 2.02 13.36
CA ILE A 41 13.83 2.62 12.28
C ILE A 41 13.00 1.54 11.57
N MET A 42 11.71 1.83 11.39
CA MET A 42 10.80 1.05 10.55
C MET A 42 10.95 1.44 9.08
N VAL A 43 10.78 0.47 8.19
CA VAL A 43 10.99 0.62 6.75
C VAL A 43 9.72 0.26 5.99
N ASN A 44 9.33 1.17 5.09
CA ASN A 44 8.37 0.95 4.01
C ASN A 44 9.09 1.16 2.67
N ALA A 45 9.32 0.12 1.88
CA ALA A 45 10.12 0.25 0.65
C ALA A 45 9.27 0.07 -0.62
N HIS A 46 9.09 1.15 -1.37
CA HIS A 46 8.48 1.16 -2.71
C HIS A 46 9.50 0.66 -3.75
N GLU A 47 9.02 0.13 -4.89
CA GLU A 47 9.80 -0.52 -5.98
C GLU A 47 10.75 -1.68 -5.59
N ALA A 48 10.82 -2.07 -4.32
CA ALA A 48 11.65 -3.17 -3.87
C ALA A 48 11.12 -4.53 -4.37
N VAL A 49 11.90 -5.59 -4.16
CA VAL A 49 11.41 -6.96 -4.39
C VAL A 49 10.16 -7.23 -3.55
N ARG A 50 9.15 -7.90 -4.13
CA ARG A 50 7.94 -8.27 -3.39
C ARG A 50 8.27 -9.09 -2.13
N PRO A 51 7.50 -8.95 -1.04
CA PRO A 51 7.81 -9.64 0.20
C PRO A 51 7.57 -11.16 0.09
N THR A 52 8.26 -11.90 0.96
CA THR A 52 8.27 -13.38 1.03
C THR A 52 8.17 -13.91 2.46
N GLY A 53 7.72 -13.08 3.41
CA GLY A 53 7.59 -13.40 4.84
C GLY A 53 8.72 -12.85 5.71
N LEU A 54 9.63 -12.04 5.14
CA LEU A 54 10.81 -11.53 5.84
C LEU A 54 10.48 -10.66 7.06
N SER A 55 9.28 -10.05 7.10
CA SER A 55 8.77 -9.32 8.26
C SER A 55 8.69 -10.18 9.53
N ARG A 56 8.57 -11.51 9.42
CA ARG A 56 8.67 -12.42 10.57
C ARG A 56 10.06 -12.36 11.23
N THR A 57 11.11 -12.27 10.42
CA THR A 57 12.51 -12.22 10.90
C THR A 57 12.92 -10.80 11.28
N TYR A 58 12.48 -9.82 10.49
CA TYR A 58 12.77 -8.41 10.66
C TYR A 58 11.46 -7.60 10.71
N PRO A 59 10.81 -7.52 11.89
CA PRO A 59 9.49 -6.90 12.03
C PRO A 59 9.51 -5.38 11.83
N ASN A 60 10.68 -4.75 11.72
CA ASN A 60 10.79 -3.37 11.31
C ASN A 60 10.53 -3.17 9.80
N LEU A 61 10.40 -4.23 8.99
CA LEU A 61 9.83 -4.15 7.65
C LEU A 61 8.30 -4.13 7.75
N ILE A 62 7.74 -2.92 7.81
CA ILE A 62 6.31 -2.72 8.03
C ILE A 62 5.51 -2.57 6.73
N GLY A 63 6.20 -2.35 5.60
CA GLY A 63 5.53 -2.16 4.32
C GLY A 63 6.45 -2.33 3.11
N ASN A 64 5.82 -2.68 2.00
CA ASN A 64 6.36 -2.52 0.67
C ASN A 64 5.21 -2.06 -0.23
N GLU A 65 5.49 -1.35 -1.31
CA GLU A 65 4.52 -1.24 -2.40
C GLU A 65 4.60 -2.50 -3.27
N SER A 66 5.60 -2.59 -4.15
CA SER A 66 5.96 -3.78 -4.94
C SER A 66 4.78 -4.42 -5.71
N ALA A 67 3.80 -3.60 -6.05
CA ALA A 67 2.65 -3.90 -6.90
C ALA A 67 2.02 -2.56 -7.30
N ARG A 68 1.10 -2.59 -8.26
CA ARG A 68 0.38 -1.38 -8.68
C ARG A 68 -0.47 -0.84 -7.53
N GLY A 69 -0.10 0.31 -6.95
CA GLY A 69 -0.79 0.95 -5.84
C GLY A 69 -1.91 1.91 -6.25
N THR A 70 -2.44 2.68 -5.29
CA THR A 70 -3.44 3.73 -5.55
C THR A 70 -2.89 4.87 -6.41
N GLU A 71 -1.57 5.09 -6.45
CA GLU A 71 -0.98 6.11 -7.32
C GLU A 71 -1.35 5.93 -8.81
N TYR A 72 -1.47 4.68 -9.27
CA TYR A 72 -1.89 4.38 -10.63
C TYR A 72 -3.36 4.69 -10.91
N GLU A 73 -4.18 4.94 -9.89
CA GLU A 73 -5.50 5.53 -10.08
C GLU A 73 -5.41 6.95 -10.64
N SER A 74 -4.31 7.66 -10.37
CA SER A 74 -3.98 8.96 -10.96
C SER A 74 -3.27 8.86 -12.32
N PHE A 75 -2.92 7.64 -12.75
CA PHE A 75 -2.24 7.34 -14.01
C PHE A 75 -3.11 6.48 -14.95
N GLY A 76 -4.39 6.83 -15.05
CA GLY A 76 -5.37 6.16 -15.92
C GLY A 76 -6.21 5.07 -15.25
N GLY A 77 -6.08 4.87 -13.94
CA GLY A 77 -6.91 3.95 -13.17
C GLY A 77 -6.32 2.55 -12.97
N ASN A 78 -6.70 1.87 -11.89
CA ASN A 78 -6.54 0.42 -11.73
C ASN A 78 -7.80 -0.31 -12.20
N ASN A 79 -7.73 -1.60 -12.54
CA ASN A 79 -8.95 -2.35 -12.87
C ASN A 79 -9.86 -2.48 -11.62
N PRO A 80 -11.19 -2.51 -11.77
CA PRO A 80 -12.09 -2.60 -10.62
C PRO A 80 -11.91 -3.84 -9.73
N ASP A 81 -11.42 -4.95 -10.31
CA ASP A 81 -11.11 -6.23 -9.65
C ASP A 81 -9.73 -6.26 -8.97
N HIS A 82 -8.93 -5.21 -9.11
CA HIS A 82 -7.53 -5.20 -8.64
C HIS A 82 -7.42 -5.53 -7.14
N THR A 83 -8.25 -4.90 -6.32
CA THR A 83 -8.27 -5.11 -4.86
C THR A 83 -8.96 -6.40 -4.42
N THR A 84 -9.65 -7.11 -5.32
CA THR A 84 -10.18 -8.46 -5.07
C THR A 84 -9.20 -9.56 -5.51
N ILE A 85 -8.03 -9.17 -6.08
CA ILE A 85 -6.96 -10.08 -6.50
C ILE A 85 -5.72 -9.95 -5.60
N LEU A 86 -5.36 -8.72 -5.19
CA LEU A 86 -4.14 -8.46 -4.43
C LEU A 86 -4.02 -9.31 -3.13
N PRO A 87 -5.10 -9.52 -2.33
CA PRO A 87 -5.00 -10.35 -1.12
C PRO A 87 -4.63 -11.81 -1.39
N PHE A 88 -4.98 -12.35 -2.56
CA PHE A 88 -4.64 -13.72 -2.96
C PHE A 88 -3.26 -13.85 -3.60
N THR A 89 -2.62 -12.72 -3.92
CA THR A 89 -1.39 -12.70 -4.72
C THR A 89 -0.30 -11.87 -4.03
N ARG A 90 -0.32 -10.55 -4.20
CA ARG A 90 0.71 -9.63 -3.68
C ARG A 90 0.85 -9.70 -2.16
N LEU A 91 -0.24 -9.85 -1.41
CA LEU A 91 -0.18 -9.88 0.06
C LEU A 91 0.38 -11.20 0.60
N ILE A 92 0.51 -12.24 -0.24
CA ILE A 92 1.15 -13.50 0.15
C ILE A 92 2.65 -13.28 0.31
N GLY A 93 3.05 -13.04 1.57
CA GLY A 93 4.43 -12.78 1.97
C GLY A 93 4.61 -11.49 2.76
N GLY A 94 3.66 -10.56 2.76
CA GLY A 94 3.75 -9.36 3.57
C GLY A 94 2.80 -8.25 3.15
N PRO A 95 2.61 -7.25 4.03
CA PRO A 95 1.66 -6.17 3.83
C PRO A 95 2.01 -5.31 2.60
N MET A 96 1.02 -4.56 2.14
CA MET A 96 1.20 -3.57 1.08
C MET A 96 0.83 -2.18 1.59
N ASP A 97 1.74 -1.21 1.39
CA ASP A 97 1.38 0.20 1.48
C ASP A 97 0.59 0.59 0.21
N TYR A 98 -0.70 0.23 0.17
CA TYR A 98 -1.57 0.45 -0.99
C TYR A 98 -2.06 1.90 -1.11
N THR A 99 -1.93 2.66 -0.02
CA THR A 99 -2.40 4.04 0.13
C THR A 99 -3.91 4.25 -0.18
N PRO A 100 -4.82 3.57 0.54
CA PRO A 100 -6.26 3.73 0.32
C PRO A 100 -6.79 5.08 0.84
N GLY A 101 -8.10 5.27 0.69
CA GLY A 101 -8.83 6.37 1.34
C GLY A 101 -9.05 7.59 0.47
N ILE A 102 -9.10 7.46 -0.87
CA ILE A 102 -9.41 8.58 -1.76
C ILE A 102 -10.92 8.86 -1.78
N PHE A 103 -11.34 10.02 -1.27
CA PHE A 103 -12.74 10.42 -1.21
C PHE A 103 -13.17 11.21 -2.46
N GLU A 104 -12.27 12.06 -2.97
CA GLU A 104 -12.46 12.71 -4.25
C GLU A 104 -11.82 11.89 -5.37
N THR A 105 -12.64 11.07 -6.02
CA THR A 105 -12.18 10.11 -7.05
C THR A 105 -11.93 10.75 -8.41
N ASP A 106 -12.41 11.97 -8.64
CA ASP A 106 -12.15 12.75 -9.85
C ASP A 106 -10.85 13.56 -9.71
N ILE A 107 -9.77 13.05 -10.30
CA ILE A 107 -8.43 13.66 -10.19
C ILE A 107 -8.39 15.02 -10.87
N SER A 108 -9.31 15.32 -11.79
CA SER A 108 -9.37 16.63 -12.46
C SER A 108 -9.64 17.78 -11.49
N LYS A 109 -10.22 17.49 -10.32
CA LYS A 109 -10.43 18.49 -9.26
C LYS A 109 -9.17 18.86 -8.50
N LEU A 110 -8.14 18.02 -8.54
CA LEU A 110 -6.80 18.33 -8.03
C LEU A 110 -5.93 18.95 -9.13
N ASN A 111 -5.97 18.37 -10.33
CA ASN A 111 -5.23 18.86 -11.49
C ASN A 111 -6.13 18.78 -12.75
N PRO A 112 -6.64 19.91 -13.28
CA PRO A 112 -7.56 19.94 -14.42
C PRO A 112 -7.05 19.24 -15.70
N ASP A 113 -5.74 19.10 -15.86
CA ASP A 113 -5.11 18.42 -17.00
C ASP A 113 -5.04 16.89 -16.82
N ASN A 114 -5.40 16.36 -15.64
CA ASN A 114 -5.46 14.93 -15.37
C ASN A 114 -6.92 14.44 -15.32
N HIS A 115 -7.33 13.73 -16.37
CA HIS A 115 -8.67 13.16 -16.50
C HIS A 115 -8.79 11.73 -15.95
N SER A 116 -7.82 11.28 -15.15
CA SER A 116 -7.91 9.99 -14.47
C SER A 116 -9.03 9.99 -13.43
N TYR A 117 -9.58 8.81 -13.19
CA TYR A 117 -10.64 8.61 -12.21
C TYR A 117 -10.34 7.36 -11.41
N VAL A 118 -10.36 7.47 -10.09
CA VAL A 118 -10.18 6.34 -9.19
C VAL A 118 -11.34 5.38 -9.39
N ARG A 119 -11.07 4.14 -9.81
CA ARG A 119 -12.12 3.17 -10.14
C ARG A 119 -12.78 2.55 -8.92
N SER A 120 -13.23 3.36 -7.96
CA SER A 120 -13.77 2.99 -6.64
C SER A 120 -15.03 3.76 -6.29
N THR A 121 -15.85 3.18 -5.41
CA THR A 121 -16.81 3.95 -4.62
C THR A 121 -16.14 4.42 -3.31
N LEU A 122 -16.74 5.42 -2.66
CA LEU A 122 -16.34 5.88 -1.33
C LEU A 122 -16.36 4.73 -0.31
N ALA A 123 -17.46 3.96 -0.26
CA ALA A 123 -17.58 2.84 0.67
C ALA A 123 -16.52 1.75 0.43
N ARG A 124 -16.15 1.49 -0.84
CA ARG A 124 -15.07 0.54 -1.13
C ARG A 124 -13.73 1.06 -0.61
N GLN A 125 -13.44 2.37 -0.69
CA GLN A 125 -12.21 2.95 -0.12
C GLN A 125 -12.14 2.75 1.40
N LEU A 126 -13.27 2.84 2.10
CA LEU A 126 -13.35 2.51 3.52
C LEU A 126 -13.07 1.01 3.76
N ALA A 127 -13.65 0.12 2.95
CA ALA A 127 -13.45 -1.31 3.09
C ALA A 127 -11.97 -1.74 2.98
N LEU A 128 -11.15 -1.03 2.21
CA LEU A 128 -9.73 -1.37 2.02
C LEU A 128 -8.91 -1.34 3.31
N TYR A 129 -9.30 -0.56 4.33
CA TYR A 129 -8.61 -0.56 5.62
C TYR A 129 -8.73 -1.90 6.36
N VAL A 130 -9.67 -2.76 5.97
CA VAL A 130 -9.85 -4.11 6.50
C VAL A 130 -9.40 -5.17 5.48
N THR A 131 -9.81 -5.04 4.21
CA THR A 131 -9.57 -6.08 3.18
C THR A 131 -8.15 -6.06 2.60
N MET A 132 -7.44 -4.94 2.69
CA MET A 132 -6.03 -4.80 2.32
C MET A 132 -5.16 -4.66 3.57
N TYR A 133 -4.88 -5.80 4.21
CA TYR A 133 -4.12 -5.83 5.47
C TYR A 133 -2.74 -5.14 5.35
N SER A 134 -2.50 -4.21 6.28
CA SER A 134 -1.20 -3.58 6.50
C SER A 134 -1.14 -2.97 7.91
N PRO A 135 -0.03 -3.13 8.66
CA PRO A 135 0.21 -2.37 9.90
C PRO A 135 0.55 -0.89 9.61
N LEU A 136 0.75 -0.56 8.34
CA LEU A 136 0.96 0.79 7.83
C LEU A 136 -0.19 1.15 6.88
N GLN A 137 -1.12 1.96 7.37
CA GLN A 137 -2.26 2.45 6.58
C GLN A 137 -2.14 3.96 6.38
N MET A 138 -2.29 4.41 5.13
CA MET A 138 -2.37 5.82 4.79
C MET A 138 -3.85 6.22 4.61
N ALA A 139 -4.18 7.45 4.98
CA ALA A 139 -5.35 8.17 4.46
C ALA A 139 -4.84 9.09 3.35
N ALA A 140 -4.95 8.63 2.10
CA ALA A 140 -4.17 9.18 0.99
C ALA A 140 -4.70 10.48 0.39
N ASP A 141 -5.94 10.86 0.68
CA ASP A 141 -6.54 12.07 0.14
C ASP A 141 -6.07 13.32 0.89
N LEU A 142 -6.38 14.48 0.31
CA LEU A 142 -6.14 15.76 0.94
C LEU A 142 -7.11 16.00 2.10
N PRO A 143 -6.67 16.65 3.20
CA PRO A 143 -7.55 17.00 4.32
C PRO A 143 -8.82 17.75 3.90
N GLU A 144 -8.75 18.61 2.89
CA GLU A 144 -9.90 19.36 2.37
C GLU A 144 -10.98 18.44 1.80
N ASN A 145 -10.59 17.31 1.21
CA ASN A 145 -11.53 16.31 0.70
C ASN A 145 -12.16 15.52 1.85
N TYR A 146 -11.39 15.13 2.87
CA TYR A 146 -11.96 14.50 4.07
C TYR A 146 -12.97 15.39 4.79
N ASN A 147 -12.70 16.69 4.88
CA ASN A 147 -13.60 17.65 5.52
C ASN A 147 -14.98 17.77 4.84
N ARG A 148 -15.12 17.33 3.59
CA ARG A 148 -16.40 17.29 2.86
C ARG A 148 -17.26 16.05 3.21
N PHE A 149 -16.66 15.02 3.81
CA PHE A 149 -17.31 13.72 4.10
C PHE A 149 -16.89 13.21 5.50
N LEU A 150 -17.01 14.07 6.52
CA LEU A 150 -16.55 13.76 7.88
C LEU A 150 -17.26 12.56 8.52
N ASP A 151 -18.50 12.29 8.10
CA ASP A 151 -19.26 11.11 8.48
C ASP A 151 -18.60 9.82 7.98
N ALA A 152 -18.18 9.77 6.72
CA ALA A 152 -17.42 8.65 6.16
C ALA A 152 -16.01 8.56 6.74
N PHE A 153 -15.34 9.71 6.95
CA PHE A 153 -13.99 9.77 7.50
C PHE A 153 -13.90 9.21 8.92
N GLN A 154 -15.00 9.22 9.67
CA GLN A 154 -15.05 8.65 11.01
C GLN A 154 -14.64 7.17 11.04
N PHE A 155 -14.98 6.38 10.02
CA PHE A 155 -14.51 5.00 9.92
C PHE A 155 -12.98 4.90 9.86
N ILE A 156 -12.32 5.74 9.06
CA ILE A 156 -10.86 5.76 8.93
C ILE A 156 -10.19 6.13 10.26
N LYS A 157 -10.84 6.99 11.06
CA LYS A 157 -10.33 7.37 12.39
C LYS A 157 -10.44 6.25 13.42
N ASP A 158 -11.44 5.38 13.28
CA ASP A 158 -11.78 4.36 14.27
C ASP A 158 -11.18 2.98 13.96
N VAL A 159 -10.90 2.69 12.68
CA VAL A 159 -10.36 1.40 12.25
C VAL A 159 -8.93 1.17 12.78
N PRO A 160 -8.63 0.02 13.40
CA PRO A 160 -7.27 -0.30 13.86
C PRO A 160 -6.37 -0.73 12.69
N VAL A 161 -5.07 -0.85 12.96
CA VAL A 161 -4.06 -1.36 12.00
C VAL A 161 -3.47 -2.71 12.40
N ASP A 162 -3.88 -3.26 13.53
CA ASP A 162 -3.39 -4.54 14.07
C ASP A 162 -4.56 -5.35 14.65
N TRP A 163 -4.46 -6.69 14.60
CA TRP A 163 -5.60 -7.60 14.79
C TRP A 163 -5.23 -8.86 15.58
N ASP A 164 -6.02 -9.21 16.59
CA ASP A 164 -5.86 -10.46 17.35
C ASP A 164 -6.42 -11.70 16.61
N ASP A 165 -7.51 -11.52 15.85
CA ASP A 165 -8.17 -12.57 15.05
C ASP A 165 -8.58 -11.97 13.70
N SER A 166 -8.67 -12.80 12.66
CA SER A 166 -9.12 -12.38 11.31
C SER A 166 -9.89 -13.52 10.67
N ARG A 167 -11.09 -13.24 10.16
CA ARG A 167 -12.00 -14.26 9.63
C ARG A 167 -12.42 -13.91 8.22
N TYR A 168 -11.90 -14.67 7.25
CA TYR A 168 -12.34 -14.55 5.87
C TYR A 168 -13.76 -15.11 5.74
N LEU A 169 -14.74 -14.22 5.59
CA LEU A 169 -16.16 -14.58 5.50
C LEU A 169 -16.51 -15.01 4.08
N GLU A 170 -16.01 -14.26 3.09
CA GLU A 170 -16.29 -14.46 1.66
C GLU A 170 -15.02 -14.15 0.86
N ALA A 171 -14.71 -14.98 -0.14
CA ALA A 171 -13.46 -14.87 -0.90
C ALA A 171 -13.58 -15.57 -2.26
N GLU A 172 -13.65 -14.80 -3.34
CA GLU A 172 -13.55 -15.27 -4.73
C GLU A 172 -12.60 -14.33 -5.50
N PRO A 173 -11.40 -14.79 -5.90
CA PRO A 173 -10.38 -13.93 -6.53
C PRO A 173 -10.89 -13.26 -7.81
N GLY A 174 -10.83 -11.93 -7.87
CA GLY A 174 -11.34 -11.15 -8.99
C GLY A 174 -12.80 -10.71 -8.84
N ASP A 175 -13.57 -11.35 -7.96
CA ASP A 175 -14.98 -11.03 -7.76
C ASP A 175 -15.24 -10.29 -6.44
N TYR A 176 -14.95 -10.90 -5.27
CA TYR A 176 -15.24 -10.31 -3.97
C TYR A 176 -14.37 -10.84 -2.83
N ILE A 177 -14.22 -10.01 -1.78
CA ILE A 177 -13.56 -10.36 -0.51
C ILE A 177 -14.32 -9.66 0.63
N THR A 178 -14.65 -10.42 1.68
CA THR A 178 -15.20 -9.93 2.96
C THR A 178 -14.40 -10.53 4.11
N VAL A 179 -13.87 -9.68 5.00
CA VAL A 179 -13.03 -10.04 6.16
C VAL A 179 -13.61 -9.42 7.43
#